data_AF-A0A7R7WEU2-F1
#
_entry.id   AF-A0A7R7WEU2-F1
#
_cell.length_a   1.000
_cell.length_b   1.000
_cell.length_c   1.000
_cell.angle_alpha   90.00
_cell.angle_beta   90.00
_cell.angle_gamma   90.00
#
_symmetry.space_group_name_H-M   'P 1'
#
loop_
_entity.id
_entity.type
_entity.pdbx_description
1 polymer ?
#
loop_
_entity_poly.entity_id
_entity_poly.type
_entity_poly.pdbx_seq_one_letter_code
_entity_poly.pdbx_strand_id
1 'polypeptide(L)'
;MNNGLAQPPLEPLHLRLDIPTFLNELQARLFIDLMWAWRWHICDPITMRYDSPALNYFCIAILRLAAWDFEVSFDTDVDLPVTDYPGVPWSCPKGDIYWFHGFLVVLHNNLEDQSMIRSAVQKAEQYLEKTASQSHHTRLIIISTCHVVFAEISDDTIRASSPSMLISDMSSGRWPAGFRALCQILTTNCWGQSKMHRETWKPHLPAEIVQLILQHLEPRDAVAFAQASFIAEKWYYASVHQFTGLVV
;
A
#
# COMPACT_ATOMS: atom_id res chain seq x y z
N MET A 1 -24.85 26.63 -22.28
CA MET A 1 -25.65 25.84 -21.31
C MET A 1 -25.33 24.37 -21.56
N ASN A 2 -24.34 23.83 -20.86
CA ASN A 2 -24.04 22.39 -20.92
C ASN A 2 -24.87 21.71 -19.84
N ASN A 3 -25.76 20.81 -20.27
CA ASN A 3 -26.61 20.03 -19.40
C ASN A 3 -25.73 19.25 -18.41
N GLY A 4 -25.89 19.56 -17.12
CA GLY A 4 -25.38 18.79 -16.00
C GLY A 4 -26.11 17.45 -15.92
N LEU A 5 -25.82 16.55 -16.86
CA LEU A 5 -26.14 15.15 -16.74
C LEU A 5 -25.34 14.64 -15.53
N ALA A 6 -26.05 14.43 -14.42
CA ALA A 6 -25.53 13.72 -13.27
C ALA A 6 -24.93 12.41 -13.80
N GLN A 7 -23.61 12.29 -13.69
CA GLN A 7 -22.92 11.10 -14.15
C GLN A 7 -23.42 9.90 -13.32
N PRO A 8 -23.61 8.73 -13.94
CA PRO A 8 -24.19 7.56 -13.25
C PRO A 8 -23.32 7.19 -12.04
N PRO A 9 -23.89 6.78 -10.90
CA PRO A 9 -23.12 6.44 -9.71
C PRO A 9 -22.09 5.33 -10.00
N LEU A 10 -20.91 5.41 -9.38
CA LEU A 10 -19.90 4.35 -9.50
C LEU A 10 -20.45 3.05 -8.92
N GLU A 11 -20.13 1.92 -9.57
CA GLU A 11 -20.49 0.62 -9.01
C GLU A 11 -19.72 0.39 -7.70
N PRO A 12 -20.38 -0.10 -6.63
CA PRO A 12 -19.71 -0.32 -5.36
C PRO A 12 -18.70 -1.47 -5.47
N LEU A 13 -17.46 -1.22 -5.06
CA LEU A 13 -16.45 -2.27 -4.87
C LEU A 13 -16.53 -2.82 -3.45
N HIS A 14 -16.87 -4.10 -3.33
CA HIS A 14 -16.86 -4.81 -2.04
C HIS A 14 -15.57 -5.60 -1.87
N LEU A 15 -14.65 -5.04 -1.08
CA LEU A 15 -13.41 -5.73 -0.68
C LEU A 15 -13.70 -6.72 0.44
N ARG A 16 -13.39 -8.00 0.19
CA ARG A 16 -13.42 -9.04 1.21
C ARG A 16 -12.03 -9.17 1.81
N LEU A 17 -11.87 -8.54 2.96
CA LEU A 17 -10.67 -8.60 3.78
C LEU A 17 -10.67 -9.92 4.58
N ASP A 18 -9.54 -10.61 4.59
CA ASP A 18 -9.33 -11.85 5.34
C ASP A 18 -9.12 -11.56 6.84
N ILE A 19 -8.98 -12.62 7.64
CA ILE A 19 -8.57 -12.48 9.04
C ILE A 19 -7.13 -11.91 9.08
N PRO A 20 -6.85 -10.84 9.85
CA PRO A 20 -5.50 -10.30 9.96
C PRO A 20 -4.48 -11.34 10.38
N THR A 21 -3.31 -11.32 9.75
CA THR A 21 -2.15 -12.14 10.13
C THR A 21 -1.33 -11.45 11.22
N PHE A 22 -0.41 -12.17 11.86
CA PHE A 22 0.56 -11.58 12.80
C PHE A 22 1.38 -10.45 12.17
N LEU A 23 1.70 -10.54 10.87
CA LEU A 23 2.38 -9.47 10.15
C LEU A 23 1.51 -8.21 10.10
N ASN A 24 0.21 -8.36 9.86
CA ASN A 24 -0.70 -7.22 9.82
C ASN A 24 -0.84 -6.54 11.17
N GLU A 25 -0.76 -7.28 12.26
CA GLU A 25 -0.71 -6.70 13.61
C GLU A 25 0.56 -5.89 13.85
N LEU A 26 1.72 -6.44 13.44
CA LEU A 26 3.00 -5.75 13.57
C LEU A 26 3.06 -4.48 12.71
N GLN A 27 2.60 -4.56 11.46
CA GLN A 27 2.44 -3.41 10.56
C GLN A 27 1.65 -2.29 11.21
N ALA A 28 0.56 -2.63 11.87
CA ALA A 28 -0.28 -1.64 12.51
C ALA A 28 0.37 -1.02 13.76
N ARG A 29 1.12 -1.79 14.55
CA ARG A 29 1.91 -1.25 15.68
C ARG A 29 2.96 -0.26 15.18
N LEU A 30 3.75 -0.65 14.18
CA LEU A 30 4.75 0.25 13.58
C LEU A 30 4.13 1.49 12.94
N PHE A 31 2.94 1.36 12.35
CA PHE A 31 2.23 2.50 11.79
C PHE A 31 1.85 3.51 12.88
N ILE A 32 1.35 3.04 14.04
CA ILE A 32 1.05 3.92 15.18
C ILE A 32 2.31 4.65 15.63
N ASP A 33 3.43 3.95 15.78
CA ASP A 33 4.69 4.54 16.24
C ASP A 33 5.21 5.59 15.23
N LEU A 34 5.13 5.27 13.93
CA LEU A 34 5.48 6.20 12.85
C LEU A 34 4.60 7.45 12.89
N MET A 35 3.29 7.26 13.00
CA MET A 35 2.31 8.34 13.09
C MET A 35 2.56 9.23 14.31
N TRP A 36 2.91 8.63 15.46
CA TRP A 36 3.25 9.36 16.67
C TRP A 36 4.54 10.17 16.53
N ALA A 37 5.58 9.57 15.95
CA ALA A 37 6.85 10.26 15.69
C ALA A 37 6.66 11.44 14.72
N TRP A 38 5.78 11.30 13.72
CA TRP A 38 5.56 12.28 12.66
C TRP A 38 4.38 13.22 12.91
N ARG A 39 3.74 13.14 14.08
CA ARG A 39 2.47 13.83 14.37
C ARG A 39 2.50 15.33 14.09
N TRP A 40 3.61 16.00 14.34
CA TRP A 40 3.73 17.45 14.10
C TRP A 40 3.75 17.82 12.62
N HIS A 41 4.26 16.94 11.77
CA HIS A 41 4.25 17.11 10.31
C HIS A 41 2.90 16.72 9.71
N ILE A 42 2.30 15.64 10.22
CA ILE A 42 1.02 15.13 9.74
C ILE A 42 -0.14 16.08 10.11
N CYS A 43 -0.10 16.65 11.31
CA CYS A 43 -1.13 17.58 11.76
C CYS A 43 -0.94 19.00 11.21
N ASP A 44 0.15 19.29 10.49
CA ASP A 44 0.36 20.59 9.85
C ASP A 44 -0.32 20.64 8.47
N PRO A 45 -1.38 21.47 8.29
CA PRO A 45 -2.08 21.58 7.03
C PRO A 45 -1.21 22.11 5.89
N ILE A 46 -0.12 22.82 6.18
CA ILE A 46 0.80 23.35 5.17
C ILE A 46 1.71 22.25 4.63
N THR A 47 2.26 21.42 5.52
CA THR A 47 3.09 20.27 5.16
C THR A 47 2.27 19.24 4.37
N MET A 48 1.02 18.97 4.77
CA MET A 48 0.16 17.94 4.17
C MET A 48 -0.76 18.41 3.03
N ARG A 49 -0.44 19.55 2.40
CA ARG A 49 -1.17 20.00 1.20
C ARG A 49 -0.95 19.03 0.05
N TYR A 50 -1.97 18.92 -0.81
CA TYR A 50 -1.92 18.08 -2.01
C TYR A 50 -0.71 18.37 -2.92
N ASP A 51 -0.35 19.64 -3.10
CA ASP A 51 0.79 20.05 -3.93
C ASP A 51 2.15 19.96 -3.21
N SER A 52 2.16 19.50 -1.96
CA SER A 52 3.38 19.41 -1.15
C SER A 52 4.14 18.11 -1.48
N PRO A 53 5.45 18.18 -1.75
CA PRO A 53 6.29 16.99 -1.87
C PRO A 53 6.23 16.08 -0.63
N ALA A 54 5.95 16.66 0.55
CA ALA A 54 5.86 15.90 1.79
C ALA A 54 4.71 14.89 1.77
N LEU A 55 3.60 15.18 1.07
CA LEU A 55 2.52 14.20 0.91
C LEU A 55 3.00 12.99 0.10
N ASN A 56 3.79 13.19 -0.96
CA ASN A 56 4.35 12.08 -1.74
C ASN A 56 5.27 11.19 -0.89
N TYR A 57 6.14 11.81 -0.09
CA TYR A 57 7.02 11.10 0.85
C TYR A 57 6.22 10.33 1.90
N PHE A 58 5.19 10.94 2.43
CA PHE A 58 4.30 10.32 3.41
C PHE A 58 3.54 9.13 2.80
N CYS A 59 2.96 9.30 1.62
CA CYS A 59 2.24 8.24 0.93
C CYS A 59 3.15 7.06 0.60
N ILE A 60 4.35 7.30 0.07
CA ILE A 60 5.27 6.19 -0.24
C ILE A 60 5.75 5.49 1.03
N ALA A 61 5.97 6.21 2.13
CA ALA A 61 6.33 5.60 3.42
C ALA A 61 5.21 4.70 3.96
N ILE A 62 3.95 5.17 3.92
CA ILE A 62 2.79 4.36 4.30
C ILE A 62 2.67 3.12 3.43
N LEU A 63 2.81 3.27 2.11
CA LEU A 63 2.69 2.17 1.18
C LEU A 63 3.78 1.11 1.38
N ARG A 64 5.03 1.52 1.58
CA ARG A 64 6.14 0.62 1.90
C ARG A 64 5.91 -0.10 3.23
N LEU A 65 5.42 0.61 4.25
CA LEU A 65 5.07 0.00 5.52
C LEU A 65 3.94 -1.04 5.37
N ALA A 66 2.89 -0.68 4.64
CA ALA A 66 1.75 -1.56 4.37
C ALA A 66 2.10 -2.76 3.48
N ALA A 67 3.08 -2.63 2.58
CA ALA A 67 3.59 -3.75 1.78
C ALA A 67 4.69 -4.55 2.48
N TRP A 68 5.13 -4.11 3.68
CA TRP A 68 6.31 -4.67 4.35
C TRP A 68 7.57 -4.65 3.46
N ASP A 69 7.74 -3.56 2.74
CA ASP A 69 8.74 -3.39 1.69
C ASP A 69 9.83 -2.41 2.15
N PHE A 70 10.57 -2.84 3.17
CA PHE A 70 11.70 -2.13 3.76
C PHE A 70 12.60 -3.13 4.50
N GLU A 71 13.86 -2.75 4.71
CA GLU A 71 14.82 -3.55 5.48
C GLU A 71 14.84 -3.07 6.93
N VAL A 72 14.80 -4.02 7.88
CA VAL A 72 15.00 -3.74 9.31
C VAL A 72 16.47 -3.99 9.64
N SER A 73 17.16 -2.94 10.06
CA SER A 73 18.52 -3.06 10.61
C SER A 73 18.46 -3.22 12.12
N PHE A 74 19.26 -4.14 12.65
CA PHE A 74 19.50 -4.27 14.10
C PHE A 74 20.67 -3.42 14.59
N ASP A 75 21.31 -2.68 13.68
CA ASP A 75 22.33 -1.72 14.04
C ASP A 75 21.68 -0.57 14.82
N THR A 76 22.07 -0.42 16.09
CA THR A 76 21.59 0.65 16.97
C THR A 76 22.41 1.93 16.82
N ASP A 77 23.57 1.87 16.14
CA ASP A 77 24.49 2.99 15.89
C ASP A 77 24.26 3.62 14.51
N VAL A 78 23.01 3.61 14.03
CA VAL A 78 22.65 4.39 12.86
C VAL A 78 22.42 5.82 13.32
N ASP A 79 23.29 6.75 12.91
CA ASP A 79 23.06 8.19 13.05
C ASP A 79 21.70 8.52 12.42
N LEU A 80 20.67 8.67 13.27
CA LEU A 80 19.35 9.12 12.84
C LEU A 80 19.57 10.49 12.17
N PRO A 81 19.07 10.72 10.95
CA PRO A 81 19.28 11.99 10.27
C PRO A 81 18.47 13.07 11.00
N VAL A 82 19.09 13.69 12.00
CA VAL A 82 18.47 14.70 12.86
C VAL A 82 18.41 16.05 12.17
N THR A 83 19.21 16.29 11.12
CA THR A 83 19.25 17.57 10.43
C THR A 83 19.80 17.40 9.02
N ASP A 84 19.06 17.93 8.05
CA ASP A 84 19.28 17.91 6.61
C ASP A 84 19.10 16.53 5.95
N TYR A 85 18.23 16.48 4.95
CA TYR A 85 17.94 15.28 4.15
C TYR A 85 18.82 15.24 2.88
N PRO A 86 20.05 14.70 2.92
CA PRO A 86 20.66 14.09 1.76
C PRO A 86 20.52 12.57 1.90
N GLY A 87 19.44 12.01 1.35
CA GLY A 87 19.36 10.58 1.07
C GLY A 87 18.51 9.77 2.04
N VAL A 88 17.19 9.94 2.00
CA VAL A 88 16.36 8.73 2.05
C VAL A 88 16.70 7.96 0.77
N PRO A 89 17.23 6.73 0.84
CA PRO A 89 17.60 5.97 -0.36
C PRO A 89 16.38 5.60 -1.22
N TRP A 90 15.17 5.84 -0.72
CA TRP A 90 13.94 5.56 -1.42
C TRP A 90 13.67 6.63 -2.47
N SER A 91 13.66 6.21 -3.73
CA SER A 91 13.20 7.05 -4.84
C SER A 91 11.72 7.40 -4.63
N CYS A 92 11.45 8.61 -4.16
CA CYS A 92 10.10 9.12 -4.04
C CYS A 92 9.55 9.43 -5.45
N PRO A 93 8.32 8.99 -5.77
CA PRO A 93 7.67 9.35 -7.02
C PRO A 93 7.58 10.87 -7.15
N LYS A 94 8.04 11.40 -8.30
CA LYS A 94 8.01 12.84 -8.58
C LYS A 94 6.62 13.37 -8.95
N GLY A 95 5.66 12.48 -9.19
CA GLY A 95 4.32 12.84 -9.62
C GLY A 95 3.24 12.08 -8.87
N ASP A 96 2.02 12.56 -9.02
CA ASP A 96 0.84 12.10 -8.29
C ASP A 96 0.33 10.72 -8.73
N ILE A 97 0.90 10.14 -9.80
CA ILE A 97 0.49 8.85 -10.34
C ILE A 97 1.72 7.99 -10.57
N TYR A 98 1.74 6.81 -9.98
CA TYR A 98 2.84 5.86 -10.08
C TYR A 98 2.40 4.42 -9.81
N TRP A 99 3.17 3.45 -10.30
CA TRP A 99 2.94 2.04 -10.02
C TRP A 99 3.63 1.62 -8.73
N PHE A 100 2.94 0.84 -7.90
CA PHE A 100 3.45 0.26 -6.67
C PHE A 100 2.88 -1.15 -6.48
N HIS A 101 3.74 -2.18 -6.42
CA HIS A 101 3.35 -3.60 -6.27
C HIS A 101 2.22 -4.06 -7.20
N GLY A 102 2.19 -3.56 -8.44
CA GLY A 102 1.17 -3.90 -9.43
C GLY A 102 -0.16 -3.17 -9.29
N PHE A 103 -0.27 -2.21 -8.36
CA PHE A 103 -1.37 -1.26 -8.25
C PHE A 103 -0.95 0.09 -8.81
N LEU A 104 -1.89 0.79 -9.45
CA LEU A 104 -1.69 2.17 -9.86
C LEU A 104 -2.11 3.08 -8.70
N VAL A 105 -1.12 3.73 -8.08
CA VAL A 105 -1.36 4.69 -7.01
C VAL A 105 -1.68 6.05 -7.62
N VAL A 106 -2.75 6.67 -7.13
CA VAL A 106 -3.21 8.00 -7.57
C VAL A 106 -3.39 8.87 -6.33
N LEU A 107 -2.59 9.92 -6.23
CA LEU A 107 -2.77 10.94 -5.22
C LEU A 107 -3.84 11.93 -5.68
N HIS A 108 -4.76 12.26 -4.77
CA HIS A 108 -5.85 13.19 -5.03
C HIS A 108 -6.09 14.11 -3.82
N ASN A 109 -6.66 15.29 -4.07
CA ASN A 109 -6.80 16.34 -3.05
C ASN A 109 -7.77 15.97 -1.92
N ASN A 110 -8.93 15.40 -2.27
CA ASN A 110 -9.98 14.94 -1.37
C ASN A 110 -10.62 13.68 -1.96
N LEU A 111 -11.20 12.85 -1.11
CA LEU A 111 -11.94 11.63 -1.47
C LEU A 111 -13.28 11.51 -0.73
N GLU A 112 -13.74 12.54 -0.01
CA GLU A 112 -15.00 12.51 0.74
C GLU A 112 -16.23 12.32 -0.17
N ASP A 113 -16.19 12.90 -1.37
CA ASP A 113 -17.29 12.87 -2.33
C ASP A 113 -17.04 11.93 -3.51
N GLN A 114 -18.12 11.32 -4.02
CA GLN A 114 -18.11 10.49 -5.23
C GLN A 114 -17.61 11.24 -6.48
N SER A 115 -17.86 12.54 -6.57
CA SER A 115 -17.34 13.39 -7.66
C SER A 115 -15.81 13.47 -7.64
N MET A 116 -15.22 13.54 -6.45
CA MET A 116 -13.76 13.60 -6.27
C MET A 116 -13.10 12.26 -6.59
N ILE A 117 -13.72 11.15 -6.15
CA ILE A 117 -13.27 9.80 -6.52
C ILE A 117 -13.27 9.65 -8.05
N ARG A 118 -14.33 10.11 -8.72
CA ARG A 118 -14.42 10.05 -10.18
C ARG A 118 -13.36 10.90 -10.86
N SER A 119 -13.09 12.11 -10.37
CA SER A 119 -11.99 12.95 -10.86
C SER A 119 -10.65 12.22 -10.78
N ALA A 120 -10.38 11.53 -9.66
CA ALA A 120 -9.18 10.73 -9.49
C ALA A 120 -9.12 9.55 -10.48
N VAL A 121 -10.23 8.84 -10.69
CA VAL A 121 -10.31 7.76 -11.69
C VAL A 121 -10.08 8.28 -13.10
N GLN A 122 -10.70 9.40 -13.49
CA GLN A 122 -10.49 10.02 -14.80
C GLN A 122 -9.01 10.40 -15.02
N LYS A 123 -8.35 10.91 -13.97
CA LYS A 123 -6.91 11.19 -14.01
C LYS A 123 -6.09 9.93 -14.25
N ALA A 124 -6.51 8.79 -13.67
CA ALA A 124 -5.89 7.49 -13.88
C ALA A 124 -6.11 6.96 -15.31
N GLU A 125 -7.33 7.07 -15.84
CA GLU A 125 -7.67 6.69 -17.23
C GLU A 125 -6.81 7.46 -18.23
N GLN A 126 -6.72 8.78 -18.09
CA GLN A 126 -5.87 9.62 -18.94
C GLN A 126 -4.39 9.24 -18.87
N TYR A 127 -3.91 8.75 -17.72
CA TYR A 127 -2.55 8.26 -17.55
C TYR A 127 -2.35 6.91 -18.26
N LEU A 128 -3.30 6.00 -18.15
CA LEU A 128 -3.27 4.69 -18.81
C LEU A 128 -3.32 4.82 -20.34
N GLU A 129 -4.16 5.71 -20.86
CA GLU A 129 -4.24 6.02 -22.30
C GLU A 129 -2.89 6.54 -22.84
N LYS A 130 -2.24 7.45 -22.11
CA LYS A 130 -0.95 8.04 -22.52
C LYS A 130 0.21 7.05 -22.46
N THR A 131 0.17 6.09 -21.54
CA THR A 131 1.27 5.14 -21.32
C THR A 131 1.17 3.90 -22.21
N ALA A 132 0.16 3.81 -23.08
CA ALA A 132 -0.12 2.65 -23.94
C ALA A 132 -0.19 1.31 -23.18
N SER A 133 -0.34 1.36 -21.85
CA SER A 133 -0.55 0.19 -21.00
C SER A 133 -2.01 -0.21 -21.10
N GLN A 134 -2.38 -0.92 -22.16
CA GLN A 134 -3.71 -1.49 -22.36
C GLN A 134 -3.89 -2.74 -21.47
N SER A 135 -3.83 -2.57 -20.15
CA SER A 135 -4.33 -3.60 -19.26
C SER A 135 -5.85 -3.49 -19.22
N HIS A 136 -6.55 -4.53 -19.71
CA HIS A 136 -8.02 -4.67 -19.67
C HIS A 136 -8.60 -4.58 -18.25
N HIS A 137 -7.75 -4.70 -17.24
CA HIS A 137 -8.12 -4.55 -15.84
C HIS A 137 -6.99 -3.88 -15.07
N THR A 138 -7.28 -2.73 -14.46
CA THR A 138 -6.32 -1.97 -13.65
C THR A 138 -6.91 -1.71 -12.28
N ARG A 139 -6.13 -2.01 -11.24
CA ARG A 139 -6.49 -1.73 -9.84
C ARG A 139 -5.81 -0.47 -9.36
N LEU A 140 -6.59 0.37 -8.71
CA LEU A 140 -6.19 1.70 -8.25
C LEU A 140 -6.16 1.75 -6.73
N ILE A 141 -5.10 2.34 -6.19
CA ILE A 141 -5.06 2.80 -4.80
C ILE A 141 -5.07 4.33 -4.84
N ILE A 142 -6.21 4.91 -4.51
CA ILE A 142 -6.40 6.36 -4.55
C ILE A 142 -6.21 6.89 -3.13
N ILE A 143 -5.23 7.76 -2.92
CA ILE A 143 -4.87 8.29 -1.59
C ILE A 143 -5.07 9.80 -1.57
N SER A 144 -5.74 10.28 -0.53
CA SER A 144 -5.70 11.69 -0.12
C SER A 144 -5.03 11.80 1.25
N THR A 145 -4.91 13.01 1.76
CA THR A 145 -4.28 13.28 3.06
C THR A 145 -4.86 12.40 4.18
N CYS A 146 -6.18 12.24 4.25
CA CYS A 146 -6.83 11.53 5.35
C CYS A 146 -7.51 10.22 4.94
N HIS A 147 -7.70 9.97 3.64
CA HIS A 147 -8.53 8.87 3.16
C HIS A 147 -7.81 8.04 2.09
N VAL A 148 -8.23 6.79 1.98
CA VAL A 148 -7.87 5.89 0.89
C VAL A 148 -9.14 5.30 0.28
N VAL A 149 -9.15 5.17 -1.04
CA VAL A 149 -10.20 4.54 -1.84
C VAL A 149 -9.55 3.52 -2.76
N PHE A 150 -10.20 2.37 -2.90
CA PHE A 150 -9.78 1.30 -3.78
C PHE A 150 -10.72 1.27 -4.97
N ALA A 151 -10.18 1.24 -6.18
CA ALA A 151 -11.00 1.22 -7.39
C ALA A 151 -10.46 0.22 -8.42
N GLU A 152 -11.35 -0.24 -9.28
CA GLU A 152 -11.02 -1.10 -10.41
C GLU A 152 -11.55 -0.45 -11.69
N ILE A 153 -10.66 -0.29 -12.67
CA ILE A 153 -11.01 0.06 -14.04
C ILE A 153 -10.98 -1.25 -14.83
N SER A 154 -12.09 -1.55 -15.48
CA SER A 154 -12.20 -2.60 -16.50
C SER A 154 -12.80 -2.02 -17.77
N ASP A 155 -12.67 -2.71 -18.90
CA ASP A 155 -13.10 -2.22 -20.23
C ASP A 155 -14.52 -1.59 -20.25
N ASP A 156 -15.46 -2.12 -19.47
CA ASP A 156 -16.85 -1.68 -19.47
C ASP A 156 -17.35 -1.09 -18.12
N THR A 157 -16.59 -1.25 -17.03
CA THR A 157 -17.06 -0.85 -15.70
C THR A 157 -15.96 -0.27 -14.81
N ILE A 158 -16.35 0.76 -14.06
CA ILE A 158 -15.54 1.38 -13.01
C ILE A 158 -16.19 1.08 -11.67
N ARG A 159 -15.45 0.41 -10.79
CA ARG A 159 -15.87 0.10 -9.42
C ARG A 159 -15.02 0.85 -8.42
N ALA A 160 -15.64 1.37 -7.36
CA ALA A 160 -14.92 2.05 -6.30
C ALA A 160 -15.46 1.69 -4.91
N SER A 161 -14.57 1.57 -3.94
CA SER A 161 -14.94 1.38 -2.54
C SER A 161 -15.40 2.69 -1.93
N SER A 162 -16.06 2.62 -0.77
CA SER A 162 -16.26 3.81 0.05
C SER A 162 -14.91 4.33 0.59
N PRO A 163 -14.78 5.65 0.82
CA PRO A 163 -13.61 6.24 1.48
C PRO A 163 -13.36 5.59 2.83
N SER A 164 -12.13 5.15 3.04
CA SER A 164 -11.67 4.58 4.30
C SER A 164 -10.65 5.50 4.93
N MET A 165 -10.78 5.76 6.22
CA MET A 165 -9.87 6.65 6.94
C MET A 165 -8.46 6.05 6.99
N LEU A 166 -7.48 6.80 6.52
CA LEU A 166 -6.06 6.46 6.51
C LEU A 166 -5.32 7.11 7.69
N ILE A 167 -5.66 8.36 8.01
CA ILE A 167 -5.17 9.07 9.20
C ILE A 167 -6.37 9.35 10.09
N SER A 168 -6.32 8.90 11.33
CA SER A 168 -7.33 9.21 12.35
C SER A 168 -6.77 10.17 13.39
N ASP A 169 -7.66 10.75 14.20
CA ASP A 169 -7.24 11.37 15.45
C ASP A 169 -6.53 10.30 16.32
N MET A 170 -5.26 10.57 16.61
CA MET A 170 -4.36 9.67 17.34
C MET A 170 -4.85 9.38 18.77
N SER A 171 -5.85 10.13 19.24
CA SER A 171 -6.50 9.98 20.54
C SER A 171 -7.23 8.64 20.73
N SER A 172 -7.71 8.03 19.64
CA SER A 172 -8.59 6.86 19.75
C SER A 172 -7.86 5.54 20.02
N GLY A 173 -6.53 5.48 19.82
CA GLY A 173 -5.74 4.24 19.87
C GLY A 173 -6.18 3.17 18.87
N ARG A 174 -7.17 3.46 18.01
CA ARG A 174 -7.74 2.53 17.03
C ARG A 174 -7.04 2.70 15.70
N TRP A 175 -6.76 1.57 15.05
CA TRP A 175 -6.07 1.54 13.77
C TRP A 175 -7.00 2.05 12.66
N PRO A 176 -6.56 3.00 11.80
CA PRO A 176 -7.37 3.46 10.69
C PRO A 176 -7.78 2.29 9.78
N ALA A 177 -9.06 2.23 9.41
CA ALA A 177 -9.59 1.15 8.57
C ALA A 177 -8.91 1.10 7.19
N GLY A 178 -8.53 2.26 6.65
CA GLY A 178 -7.80 2.39 5.40
C GLY A 178 -6.41 1.76 5.44
N PHE A 179 -5.66 1.96 6.51
CA PHE A 179 -4.34 1.33 6.66
C PHE A 179 -4.45 -0.19 6.78
N ARG A 180 -5.44 -0.69 7.54
CA ARG A 180 -5.71 -2.13 7.63
C ARG A 180 -6.03 -2.76 6.27
N ALA A 181 -6.84 -2.07 5.46
CA ALA A 181 -7.14 -2.52 4.11
C ALA A 181 -5.89 -2.52 3.22
N LEU A 182 -5.03 -1.49 3.30
CA LEU A 182 -3.76 -1.43 2.57
C LEU A 182 -2.85 -2.62 2.91
N CYS A 183 -2.65 -2.91 4.20
CA CYS A 183 -1.83 -4.04 4.63
C CYS A 183 -2.31 -5.34 4.01
N GLN A 184 -3.61 -5.63 4.10
CA GLN A 184 -4.14 -6.86 3.53
C GLN A 184 -4.03 -6.90 2.01
N ILE A 185 -4.34 -5.80 1.33
CA ILE A 185 -4.26 -5.74 -0.13
C ILE A 185 -2.84 -5.95 -0.65
N LEU A 186 -1.84 -5.48 0.09
CA LEU A 186 -0.44 -5.49 -0.34
C LEU A 186 0.32 -6.74 0.15
N THR A 187 -0.06 -7.34 1.28
CA THR A 187 0.62 -8.54 1.81
C THR A 187 -0.21 -9.81 1.69
N THR A 188 -1.48 -9.74 1.29
CA THR A 188 -2.34 -10.91 1.08
C THR A 188 -2.95 -10.91 -0.32
N ASN A 189 -3.31 -12.10 -0.79
CA ASN A 189 -3.92 -12.30 -2.11
C ASN A 189 -5.43 -11.98 -2.12
N CYS A 190 -5.94 -11.16 -1.19
CA CYS A 190 -7.38 -10.92 -1.02
C CYS A 190 -8.00 -10.11 -2.17
N TRP A 191 -7.20 -9.27 -2.83
CA TRP A 191 -7.65 -8.45 -3.97
C TRP A 191 -6.87 -8.73 -5.26
N GLY A 192 -5.68 -9.35 -5.17
CA GLY A 192 -4.86 -9.76 -6.32
C GLY A 192 -5.56 -10.78 -7.23
N GLN A 193 -5.29 -10.74 -8.55
CA GLN A 193 -5.62 -11.90 -9.40
C GLN A 193 -4.57 -12.95 -9.07
N SER A 194 -4.99 -14.18 -8.76
CA SER A 194 -4.07 -15.27 -8.48
C SER A 194 -3.17 -15.51 -9.70
N LYS A 195 -1.92 -15.03 -9.60
CA LYS A 195 -0.88 -15.28 -10.60
C LYS A 195 -0.26 -16.67 -10.44
N MET A 196 -0.83 -17.54 -9.59
CA MET A 196 -0.43 -18.93 -9.40
C MET A 196 -0.36 -19.71 -10.71
N HIS A 197 -1.16 -19.35 -11.72
CA HIS A 197 -1.10 -19.96 -13.06
C HIS A 197 0.20 -19.65 -13.83
N ARG A 198 0.92 -18.59 -13.44
CA ARG A 198 2.25 -18.23 -13.96
C ARG A 198 3.38 -18.78 -13.11
N GLU A 199 3.06 -19.50 -12.03
CA GLU A 199 4.07 -20.11 -11.18
C GLU A 199 4.82 -21.17 -11.98
N THR A 200 6.15 -21.04 -12.01
CA THR A 200 7.03 -21.99 -12.69
C THR A 200 7.84 -22.82 -11.71
N TRP A 201 7.69 -22.57 -10.40
CA TRP A 201 8.27 -23.38 -9.34
C TRP A 201 7.74 -24.81 -9.39
N LYS A 202 8.55 -25.71 -9.96
CA LYS A 202 8.24 -27.14 -10.12
C LYS A 202 8.44 -27.99 -8.85
N PRO A 203 9.45 -27.76 -7.98
CA PRO A 203 9.65 -28.65 -6.83
C PRO A 203 8.56 -28.44 -5.78
N HIS A 204 7.82 -29.51 -5.47
CA HIS A 204 6.84 -29.53 -4.39
C HIS A 204 7.58 -29.66 -3.05
N LEU A 205 8.04 -28.54 -2.51
CA LEU A 205 8.57 -28.51 -1.15
C LEU A 205 7.41 -28.48 -0.15
N PRO A 206 7.46 -29.29 0.92
CA PRO A 206 6.57 -29.11 2.05
C PRO A 206 6.68 -27.70 2.64
N ALA A 207 5.58 -27.20 3.20
CA ALA A 207 5.50 -25.87 3.80
C ALA A 207 6.60 -25.63 4.86
N GLU A 208 6.88 -26.67 5.63
CA GLU A 208 7.86 -26.68 6.71
C GLU A 208 9.27 -26.46 6.20
N ILE A 209 9.60 -26.96 5.00
CA ILE A 209 10.92 -26.77 4.39
C ILE A 209 11.06 -25.35 3.86
N VAL A 210 10.01 -24.80 3.23
CA VAL A 210 10.00 -23.39 2.78
C VAL A 210 10.16 -22.47 3.99
N GLN A 211 9.46 -22.77 5.08
CA GLN A 211 9.58 -22.03 6.32
C GLN A 211 10.99 -22.11 6.92
N LEU A 212 11.60 -23.30 6.94
CA LEU A 212 12.96 -23.49 7.41
C LEU A 212 13.97 -22.68 6.57
N ILE A 213 13.79 -22.66 5.24
CA ILE A 213 14.63 -21.84 4.35
C ILE A 213 14.48 -20.36 4.74
N LEU A 214 13.26 -19.85 4.83
CA LEU A 214 12.98 -18.45 5.20
C LEU A 214 13.58 -18.06 6.57
N GLN A 215 13.67 -18.98 7.52
CA GLN A 215 14.28 -18.75 8.84
C GLN A 215 15.80 -18.61 8.81
N HIS A 216 16.47 -19.18 7.81
CA HIS A 216 17.93 -19.19 7.72
C HIS A 216 18.48 -18.17 6.70
N LEU A 217 17.61 -17.55 5.91
CA LEU A 217 17.99 -16.49 4.98
C LEU A 217 18.20 -15.17 5.73
N GLU A 218 19.22 -14.41 5.32
CA GLU A 218 19.33 -13.01 5.71
C GLU A 218 18.11 -12.22 5.19
N PRO A 219 17.70 -11.09 5.82
CA PRO A 219 16.50 -10.36 5.43
C PRO A 219 16.42 -10.02 3.95
N ARG A 220 17.56 -9.61 3.35
CA ARG A 220 17.66 -9.29 1.93
C ARG A 220 17.41 -10.51 1.03
N ASP A 221 17.99 -11.65 1.39
CA ASP A 221 17.83 -12.89 0.63
C ASP A 221 16.42 -13.48 0.81
N ALA A 222 15.81 -13.30 1.98
CA ALA A 222 14.43 -13.69 2.23
C ALA A 222 13.45 -12.92 1.33
N VAL A 223 13.65 -11.61 1.16
CA VAL A 223 12.87 -10.79 0.22
C VAL A 223 13.11 -11.24 -1.22
N ALA A 224 14.36 -11.45 -1.63
CA ALA A 224 14.69 -11.91 -2.98
C ALA A 224 14.06 -13.29 -3.28
N PHE A 225 14.07 -14.18 -2.30
CA PHE A 225 13.45 -15.50 -2.38
C PHE A 225 11.92 -15.41 -2.47
N ALA A 226 11.29 -14.54 -1.68
CA ALA A 226 9.86 -14.26 -1.76
C ALA A 226 9.46 -13.75 -3.15
N GLN A 227 10.27 -12.86 -3.75
CA GLN A 227 10.02 -12.32 -5.09
C GLN A 227 10.21 -13.35 -6.21
N ALA A 228 10.93 -14.45 -5.96
CA ALA A 228 11.19 -15.47 -6.96
C ALA A 228 9.98 -16.39 -7.24
N SER A 229 9.00 -16.45 -6.33
CA SER A 229 7.80 -17.29 -6.50
C SER A 229 6.63 -16.85 -5.64
N PHE A 230 5.42 -17.01 -6.17
CA PHE A 230 4.16 -16.74 -5.47
C PHE A 230 3.96 -17.67 -4.26
N ILE A 231 4.52 -18.88 -4.28
CA ILE A 231 4.50 -19.79 -3.14
C ILE A 231 5.43 -19.26 -2.04
N ALA A 232 6.66 -18.87 -2.41
CA ALA A 232 7.61 -18.29 -1.47
C ALA A 232 7.10 -16.97 -0.86
N GLU A 233 6.52 -16.09 -1.68
CA GLU A 233 5.87 -14.85 -1.25
C GLU A 233 4.75 -15.10 -0.22
N LYS A 234 3.86 -16.05 -0.51
CA LYS A 234 2.78 -16.42 0.40
C LYS A 234 3.32 -16.89 1.76
N TRP A 235 4.35 -17.73 1.75
CA TRP A 235 4.96 -18.23 2.99
C TRP A 235 5.74 -17.14 3.73
N TYR A 236 6.46 -16.28 3.01
CA TYR A 236 7.17 -15.13 3.57
C TYR A 236 6.21 -14.23 4.37
N TYR A 237 5.08 -13.81 3.79
CA TYR A 237 4.12 -12.97 4.51
C TYR A 237 3.31 -13.72 5.58
N ALA A 238 3.17 -15.04 5.46
CA ALA A 238 2.59 -15.87 6.52
C ALA A 238 3.53 -16.07 7.71
N SER A 239 4.84 -15.88 7.52
CA SER A 239 5.87 -16.21 8.49
C SER A 239 6.58 -14.96 9.01
N VAL A 240 6.32 -14.56 10.25
CA VAL A 240 6.93 -13.37 10.87
C VAL A 240 8.32 -13.71 11.44
N HIS A 241 9.24 -14.13 10.57
CA HIS A 241 10.55 -14.63 11.00
C HIS A 241 11.60 -13.55 11.26
N GLN A 242 11.39 -12.34 10.75
CA GLN A 242 12.32 -11.21 10.95
C GLN A 242 12.42 -10.74 12.41
N PHE A 243 11.57 -11.24 13.30
CA PHE A 243 11.54 -10.84 14.71
C PHE A 243 11.55 -12.05 15.65
N THR A 244 12.65 -12.80 15.65
CA THR A 244 12.93 -13.75 16.72
C THR A 244 13.02 -13.01 18.04
N GLY A 245 11.97 -13.10 18.87
CA GLY A 245 11.93 -12.49 20.22
C GLY A 245 10.89 -11.40 20.44
N LEU A 246 10.11 -11.01 19.41
CA LEU A 246 8.94 -10.17 19.63
C LEU A 246 7.81 -11.02 20.23
N VAL A 247 7.60 -10.89 21.53
CA VAL A 247 6.36 -11.34 22.18
C VAL A 247 5.27 -10.35 21.73
N VAL A 248 4.39 -10.80 20.83
CA VAL A 248 3.21 -10.02 20.41
C VAL A 248 2.21 -9.94 21.55
#